data_AF-A0A354CMG2-F1
#
_entry.id   AF-A0A354CMG2-F1
#
_cell.length_a   1.000
_cell.length_b   1.000
_cell.length_c   1.000
_cell.angle_alpha   90.00
_cell.angle_beta   90.00
_cell.angle_gamma   90.00
#
_symmetry.space_group_name_H-M   'P 1'
#
loop_
_entity.id
_entity.type
_entity.pdbx_description
1 polymer ?
#
loop_
_entity_poly.entity_id
_entity_poly.type
_entity_poly.pdbx_seq_one_letter_code
_entity_poly.pdbx_strand_id
1 'polypeptide(L)'
;MYTEKLTSVKHPFEPVVDKDSRILILGSFPSVKSRENMFYYGHPQNRFWRMLADIVKADVPQTIEDKKNLILSNGFALWDTLAMCEIHASADSSIRHEVPNDIPGLVKQY
;
A
#
# COMPACT_ATOMS: atom_id res chain seq x y z
N MET A 1 25.07 21.79 -2.99
CA MET A 1 24.20 20.77 -2.38
C MET A 1 22.81 20.98 -2.93
N TYR A 2 22.29 20.07 -3.75
CA TYR A 2 20.89 20.13 -4.17
C TYR A 2 20.06 19.56 -3.01
N THR A 3 19.31 20.42 -2.32
CA THR A 3 18.24 19.95 -1.43
C THR A 3 17.18 19.31 -2.31
N GLU A 4 17.02 17.99 -2.19
CA GLU A 4 15.98 17.26 -2.90
C GLU A 4 14.62 17.88 -2.60
N LYS A 5 13.89 18.25 -3.66
CA LYS A 5 12.59 18.92 -3.51
C LYS A 5 11.58 17.93 -2.92
N LEU A 6 11.10 18.24 -1.71
CA LEU A 6 9.97 17.55 -1.09
C LEU A 6 8.66 18.01 -1.71
N THR A 7 7.71 17.08 -1.82
CA THR A 7 6.35 17.36 -2.27
C THR A 7 5.37 16.84 -1.23
N SER A 8 4.37 17.64 -0.87
CA SER A 8 3.26 17.19 -0.03
C SER A 8 2.34 16.28 -0.84
N VAL A 9 2.12 15.06 -0.36
CA VAL A 9 1.35 14.02 -1.05
C VAL A 9 0.37 13.40 -0.05
N LYS A 10 -0.90 13.33 -0.45
CA LYS A 10 -1.94 12.57 0.25
C LYS A 10 -2.08 11.17 -0.36
N HIS A 11 -2.34 10.17 0.47
CA HIS A 11 -2.61 8.81 0.04
C HIS A 11 -3.83 8.79 -0.92
N PRO A 12 -3.72 8.30 -2.17
CA PRO A 12 -4.73 8.55 -3.18
C PRO A 12 -5.78 7.44 -3.34
N PHE A 13 -5.68 6.33 -2.61
CA PHE A 13 -6.62 5.22 -2.71
C PHE A 13 -6.96 4.62 -1.34
N GLU A 14 -8.10 3.93 -1.28
CA GLU A 14 -8.67 3.33 -0.06
C GLU A 14 -7.96 2.02 0.34
N PRO A 15 -8.08 1.59 1.60
CA PRO A 15 -7.66 0.24 2.02
C PRO A 15 -8.42 -0.85 1.24
N VAL A 16 -7.76 -1.97 1.00
CA VAL A 16 -8.41 -3.21 0.55
C VAL A 16 -8.70 -4.04 1.79
N VAL A 17 -9.96 -4.10 2.20
CA VAL A 17 -10.39 -4.78 3.44
C VAL A 17 -11.86 -5.19 3.34
N ASP A 18 -12.20 -6.29 4.00
CA ASP A 18 -13.59 -6.71 4.24
C ASP A 18 -13.75 -7.32 5.65
N LYS A 19 -14.98 -7.73 5.98
CA LYS A 19 -15.34 -8.30 7.29
C LYS A 19 -14.68 -9.65 7.59
N ASP A 20 -14.12 -10.32 6.58
CA ASP A 20 -13.51 -11.64 6.72
C ASP A 20 -11.97 -11.54 6.78
N SER A 21 -11.44 -10.33 6.66
CA SER A 21 -10.02 -10.01 6.80
C SER A 21 -9.54 -10.23 8.24
N ARG A 22 -8.40 -10.92 8.39
CA ARG A 22 -7.82 -11.31 9.69
C ARG A 22 -6.40 -10.78 9.90
N ILE A 23 -5.70 -10.49 8.80
CA ILE A 23 -4.30 -10.04 8.83
C ILE A 23 -4.21 -8.76 8.00
N LEU A 24 -3.92 -7.64 8.67
CA LEU A 24 -3.68 -6.36 8.01
C LEU A 24 -2.20 -6.21 7.65
N ILE A 25 -1.92 -6.06 6.36
CA ILE A 25 -0.60 -5.74 5.81
C ILE A 25 -0.50 -4.23 5.67
N LEU A 26 0.54 -3.64 6.27
CA LEU A 26 0.80 -2.20 6.23
C LEU A 26 2.10 -1.92 5.48
N GLY A 27 2.01 -1.17 4.38
CA GLY A 27 3.17 -0.48 3.81
C GLY A 27 3.42 0.86 4.50
N SER A 28 4.50 1.54 4.12
CA SER A 28 4.82 2.88 4.62
C SER A 28 3.97 3.94 3.94
N PHE A 29 4.17 4.12 2.63
CA PHE A 29 3.46 5.07 1.77
C PHE A 29 3.57 4.63 0.29
N PRO A 30 2.63 4.98 -0.60
CA PRO A 30 2.62 4.43 -1.95
C PRO A 30 3.76 5.02 -2.78
N SER A 31 4.50 4.15 -3.47
CA SER A 31 5.57 4.55 -4.40
C SER A 31 5.06 5.42 -5.56
N VAL A 32 5.96 6.07 -6.30
CA VAL A 32 5.61 6.83 -7.52
C VAL A 32 4.75 5.98 -8.46
N LYS A 33 5.18 4.74 -8.75
CA LYS A 33 4.44 3.81 -9.62
C LYS A 33 3.11 3.35 -9.02
N SER A 34 3.04 3.19 -7.69
CA SER A 34 1.78 2.86 -7.03
C SER A 34 0.76 3.99 -7.17
N ARG A 35 1.20 5.25 -7.05
CA ARG A 35 0.35 6.43 -7.22
C ARG A 35 -0.11 6.60 -8.67
N GLU A 36 0.79 6.39 -9.65
CA GLU A 36 0.43 6.41 -11.08
C GLU A 36 -0.62 5.34 -11.42
N ASN A 37 -0.48 4.13 -10.86
CA ASN A 37 -1.39 3.01 -11.12
C ASN A 37 -2.64 3.02 -10.23
N MET A 38 -2.77 3.99 -9.32
CA MET A 38 -3.84 4.06 -8.32
C MET A 38 -4.03 2.75 -7.53
N PHE A 39 -2.93 2.06 -7.24
CA PHE A 39 -2.97 0.80 -6.50
C PHE A 39 -1.62 0.40 -5.87
N TYR A 40 -1.66 -0.49 -4.88
CA TYR A 40 -0.51 -0.91 -4.09
C TYR A 40 0.57 -1.65 -4.90
N TYR A 41 1.82 -1.44 -4.50
CA TYR A 41 3.03 -2.10 -5.03
C TYR A 41 3.14 -2.11 -6.56
N GLY A 42 2.90 -0.97 -7.21
CA GLY A 42 2.82 -0.85 -8.67
C GLY A 42 4.15 -0.96 -9.44
N HIS A 43 5.29 -0.92 -8.77
CA HIS A 43 6.60 -1.01 -9.44
C HIS A 43 6.91 -2.46 -9.86
N PRO A 44 7.29 -2.76 -11.12
CA PRO A 44 7.50 -4.15 -11.60
C PRO A 44 8.58 -4.93 -10.83
N GLN A 45 9.59 -4.24 -10.30
CA GLN A 45 10.63 -4.87 -9.47
C GLN A 45 10.18 -5.15 -8.04
N ASN A 46 9.05 -4.58 -7.59
CA ASN A 46 8.49 -4.91 -6.29
C ASN A 46 8.13 -6.40 -6.26
N ARG A 47 8.45 -7.06 -5.15
CA ARG A 47 8.29 -8.51 -5.00
C ARG A 47 7.01 -8.90 -4.25
N PHE A 48 6.26 -7.93 -3.72
CA PHE A 48 5.09 -8.18 -2.88
C PHE A 48 4.12 -9.18 -3.51
N TRP A 49 3.62 -8.89 -4.73
CA TRP A 49 2.64 -9.75 -5.39
C TRP A 49 3.16 -11.14 -5.73
N ARG A 50 4.44 -11.25 -6.14
CA ARG A 50 5.08 -12.54 -6.44
C ARG A 50 5.28 -13.37 -5.19
N MET A 51 5.74 -12.74 -4.11
CA MET A 51 5.96 -13.37 -2.81
C MET A 51 4.63 -13.82 -2.20
N LEU A 52 3.61 -12.95 -2.20
CA LEU A 52 2.30 -13.27 -1.63
C LEU A 52 1.65 -14.44 -2.37
N ALA A 53 1.68 -14.42 -3.71
CA ALA A 53 1.17 -15.51 -4.54
C ALA A 53 1.85 -16.86 -4.23
N ASP A 54 3.17 -16.87 -4.02
CA ASP A 54 3.89 -18.09 -3.63
C ASP A 54 3.53 -18.56 -2.21
N ILE A 55 3.32 -17.63 -1.26
CA ILE A 55 2.89 -17.98 0.12
C ILE A 55 1.52 -18.66 0.10
N VAL A 56 0.56 -18.12 -0.65
CA VAL A 56 -0.81 -18.65 -0.71
C VAL A 56 -1.01 -19.73 -1.76
N LYS A 57 0.03 -20.09 -2.50
CA LYS A 57 0.01 -21.10 -3.58
C LYS A 57 -1.02 -20.78 -4.68
N ALA A 58 -1.00 -19.53 -5.15
CA ALA A 58 -1.81 -19.04 -6.26
C ALA A 58 -0.95 -18.44 -7.38
N ASP A 59 -1.57 -18.14 -8.52
CA ASP A 59 -0.92 -17.43 -9.61
C ASP A 59 -0.62 -15.97 -9.24
N VAL A 60 0.42 -15.39 -9.87
CA VAL A 60 0.76 -13.98 -9.68
C VAL A 60 -0.35 -13.11 -10.31
N PRO A 61 -0.98 -12.21 -9.54
CA PRO A 61 -2.13 -11.45 -10.03
C PRO A 61 -1.70 -10.39 -11.05
N GLN A 62 -2.45 -10.26 -12.14
CA GLN A 62 -2.09 -9.38 -13.26
C GLN A 62 -2.88 -8.07 -13.23
N THR A 63 -4.17 -8.14 -12.90
CA THR A 63 -5.06 -6.98 -12.82
C THR A 63 -5.22 -6.46 -11.40
N ILE A 64 -5.77 -5.25 -11.25
CA ILE A 64 -6.14 -4.71 -9.93
C ILE A 64 -7.19 -5.61 -9.26
N GLU A 65 -8.12 -6.16 -10.05
CA GLU A 65 -9.15 -7.04 -9.53
C GLU A 65 -8.58 -8.37 -9.02
N ASP A 66 -7.66 -8.98 -9.78
CA ASP A 66 -6.95 -10.19 -9.32
C ASP A 66 -6.21 -9.93 -8.01
N LYS A 67 -5.58 -8.75 -7.88
CA LYS A 67 -4.86 -8.35 -6.68
C LYS A 67 -5.79 -8.20 -5.48
N LYS A 68 -6.95 -7.57 -5.65
CA LYS A 68 -7.97 -7.47 -4.60
C LYS A 68 -8.47 -8.84 -4.20
N ASN A 69 -8.79 -9.69 -5.17
CA ASN A 69 -9.26 -11.05 -4.92
C ASN A 69 -8.21 -11.89 -4.17
N LEU A 70 -6.93 -11.81 -4.57
CA LEU A 70 -5.85 -12.52 -3.87
C LEU A 70 -5.73 -12.08 -2.40
N ILE A 71 -5.90 -10.79 -2.12
CA ILE A 71 -5.88 -10.24 -0.76
C ILE A 71 -7.08 -10.74 0.05
N LEU A 72 -8.29 -10.44 -0.41
CA LEU A 72 -9.51 -10.68 0.36
C LEU A 72 -9.83 -12.18 0.54
N SER A 73 -9.68 -12.98 -0.51
CA SER A 73 -9.99 -14.43 -0.44
C SER A 73 -9.06 -15.21 0.50
N ASN A 74 -7.90 -14.65 0.84
CA ASN A 74 -6.95 -15.25 1.78
C ASN A 74 -7.02 -14.60 3.18
N GLY A 75 -8.05 -13.78 3.46
CA GLY A 75 -8.24 -13.13 4.74
C GLY A 75 -7.19 -12.06 5.04
N PHE A 76 -6.56 -11.49 4.00
CA PHE A 76 -5.68 -10.34 4.15
C PHE A 76 -6.45 -9.04 3.95
N ALA A 77 -6.02 -8.00 4.65
CA ALA A 77 -6.29 -6.62 4.32
C ALA A 77 -4.98 -5.92 3.92
N LEU A 78 -5.07 -4.87 3.12
CA LEU A 78 -3.90 -4.12 2.64
C LEU A 78 -4.15 -2.61 2.72
N TRP A 79 -3.24 -1.91 3.38
CA TRP A 79 -3.21 -0.45 3.45
C TRP A 79 -1.77 0.06 3.61
N ASP A 80 -1.62 1.37 3.76
CA ASP A 80 -0.38 2.04 4.12
C ASP A 80 -0.53 2.79 5.44
N THR A 81 0.59 3.00 6.14
CA THR A 81 0.62 3.59 7.48
C THR A 81 0.32 5.08 7.45
N LEU A 82 0.75 5.79 6.40
CA LEU A 82 0.63 7.25 6.32
C LEU A 82 -0.53 7.67 5.41
N ALA A 83 -1.37 8.56 5.93
CA ALA A 83 -2.43 9.26 5.20
C ALA A 83 -1.86 10.36 4.31
N MET A 84 -0.79 11.01 4.77
CA MET A 84 -0.14 12.13 4.09
C MET A 84 1.31 12.25 4.57
N CYS A 85 2.18 12.74 3.71
CA CYS A 85 3.52 13.19 4.10
C CYS A 85 4.08 14.19 3.09
N GLU A 86 5.19 14.82 3.44
CA GLU A 86 6.11 15.38 2.48
C GLU A 86 7.17 14.35 2.12
N ILE A 87 7.40 14.12 0.83
CA ILE A 87 8.32 13.08 0.35
C ILE A 87 9.06 13.52 -0.91
N HIS A 88 10.30 13.07 -1.05
CA HIS A 88 11.03 13.10 -2.31
C HIS A 88 10.80 11.79 -3.07
N ALA A 89 10.12 11.88 -4.21
CA ALA A 89 9.71 10.73 -5.02
C ALA A 89 8.96 9.66 -4.19
N SER A 90 9.65 8.59 -3.80
CA SER A 90 9.14 7.53 -2.93
C SER A 90 10.20 7.00 -1.97
N ALA A 91 11.16 7.84 -1.58
CA ALA A 91 12.21 7.46 -0.66
C ALA A 91 11.73 7.67 0.78
N ASP A 92 11.56 6.60 1.55
CA ASP A 92 11.07 6.68 2.94
C ASP A 92 11.99 7.52 3.83
N SER A 93 13.30 7.52 3.58
CA SER A 93 14.29 8.36 4.28
C SER A 93 14.04 9.88 4.13
N SER A 94 13.30 10.28 3.09
CA SER A 94 12.93 11.67 2.82
C SER A 94 11.60 12.10 3.45
N ILE A 95 10.85 11.17 4.06
CA ILE A 95 9.53 11.47 4.65
C ILE A 95 9.66 12.52 5.75
N ARG A 96 8.85 13.56 5.68
CA ARG A 96 8.69 14.62 6.70
C ARG A 96 7.21 14.96 6.87
N HIS A 97 6.86 15.60 7.98
CA HIS A 97 5.50 16.09 8.27
C HIS A 97 4.42 15.01 8.04
N GLU A 98 4.70 13.81 8.53
CA GLU A 98 3.86 12.65 8.35
C GLU A 98 2.55 12.76 9.14
N VAL A 99 1.47 12.33 8.53
CA VAL A 99 0.16 12.16 9.16
C VAL A 99 -0.22 10.70 9.01
N PRO A 100 -0.38 9.95 10.12
CA PRO A 100 -0.76 8.55 10.05
C PRO A 100 -2.22 8.40 9.61
N ASN A 101 -2.52 7.28 8.97
CA ASN A 101 -3.90 6.81 8.78
C ASN A 101 -4.51 6.38 10.13
N ASP A 102 -5.85 6.45 10.24
CA ASP A 102 -6.58 5.94 11.41
C ASP A 102 -6.72 4.41 11.36
N ILE A 103 -5.61 3.72 11.58
CA ILE A 103 -5.56 2.25 11.64
C ILE A 103 -6.46 1.71 12.77
N PRO A 104 -6.48 2.29 14.00
CA PRO A 104 -7.40 1.84 15.04
C PRO A 104 -8.87 1.97 14.64
N GLY A 105 -9.25 3.03 13.92
CA GLY A 105 -10.58 3.20 13.36
C GLY A 105 -10.93 2.10 12.36
N LEU A 106 -10.01 1.80 11.43
CA LEU A 106 -10.18 0.71 10.46
C LEU A 106 -10.40 -0.64 11.14
N VAL A 107 -9.55 -0.99 12.12
CA VAL A 107 -9.60 -2.26 12.85
C VAL A 107 -10.85 -2.39 13.72
N LYS A 108 -11.46 -1.28 14.14
CA LYS A 108 -12.76 -1.32 14.86
C LYS A 108 -13.95 -1.52 13.92
N GLN A 109 -13.81 -1.12 12.66
CA GLN A 109 -14.90 -1.15 11.69
C GLN A 109 -15.07 -2.54 11.03
N TYR A 110 -13.99 -3.32 10.92
CA TYR A 110 -13.94 -4.63 10.26
C TYR A 110 -13.52 -5.71 11.26
#